data_AF-A0A7G8F2E1-F1
#
_entry.id   AF-A0A7G8F2E1-F1
#
_cell.length_a   1.000
_cell.length_b   1.000
_cell.length_c   1.000
_cell.angle_alpha   90.00
_cell.angle_beta   90.00
_cell.angle_gamma   90.00
#
_symmetry.space_group_name_H-M   'P 1'
#
loop_
_entity.id
_entity.type
_entity.pdbx_description
1 polymer ?
#
loop_
_entity_poly.entity_id
_entity_poly.type
_entity_poly.pdbx_seq_one_letter_code
_entity_poly.pdbx_strand_id
1 'polypeptide(L)'
;MNLLINRTEGVQEGEEDTDLNQYTDIISYCQGLPQAGGFNPVFGINMVELDDPVIYGVGLSGDGRGYALLRCGSPLNMDGTYTSAENTDTDNEQYESGVFISRVLDDIGTIPCKVSDLAENEECPDSAPLSTILSNTSFAFTGSKSPARTAQQPALRIQTDINTKLVKFIDPYELDDSKDDPYQISASYLESSNGVKSQAKQDLYFSAFARADKRVRFGYGATDGGEGNGYAGGAFFQNITSSNLRFILDGSGSMSACVAWSGEYGNTRRRFYDPNRGYYRTSQICSFTRMEALQHEMIDIISNLPDYTKIGLASFSTNGKRNNKTWEESRNNLVELGPSNSEARQSAIRFVNSLSSSDPTYWGGTMPWNTLDDAFGDNLTDTIYFLSDGKPNKDRSGSTWRSDDYDNVADHYAGLNAERVDDGAVSIKLNSTSVGLDSEWMQILSSRTSGEYIKVDDV
;
A
#
# COMPACT_ATOMS: atom_id res chain seq x y z
N MET A 1 3.72 10.03 0.70
CA MET A 1 4.97 9.50 1.27
C MET A 1 6.01 9.54 0.18
N ASN A 2 7.08 10.30 0.40
CA ASN A 2 8.27 10.30 -0.45
C ASN A 2 9.46 9.87 0.40
N LEU A 3 10.33 9.05 -0.18
CA LEU A 3 11.63 8.76 0.40
C LEU A 3 12.52 9.99 0.20
N LEU A 4 13.08 10.48 1.30
CA LEU A 4 14.06 11.53 1.29
C LEU A 4 15.45 10.90 1.28
N ILE A 5 16.31 11.29 0.33
CA ILE A 5 17.68 10.80 0.27
C ILE A 5 18.65 11.95 0.06
N ASN A 6 19.87 11.80 0.54
CA ASN A 6 20.96 12.70 0.19
C ASN A 6 21.63 12.17 -1.08
N ARG A 7 21.74 12.99 -2.13
CA ARG A 7 22.35 12.61 -3.43
C ARG A 7 23.68 13.32 -3.65
N THR A 8 24.69 12.61 -4.15
CA THR A 8 26.00 13.19 -4.48
C THR A 8 25.95 14.12 -5.71
N GLU A 9 25.03 13.86 -6.63
CA GLU A 9 24.83 14.63 -7.86
C GLU A 9 23.95 15.89 -7.67
N GLY A 10 23.46 16.12 -6.45
CA GLY A 10 22.43 17.12 -6.19
C GLY A 10 21.03 16.62 -6.58
N VAL A 11 20.03 17.46 -6.34
CA VAL A 11 18.63 17.19 -6.68
C VAL A 11 18.25 17.96 -7.95
N GLN A 12 17.49 17.33 -8.85
CA GLN A 12 17.02 17.96 -10.08
C GLN A 12 15.91 18.99 -9.78
N GLU A 13 15.79 20.00 -10.63
CA GLU A 13 14.73 21.01 -10.52
C GLU A 13 13.36 20.32 -10.63
N GLY A 14 12.52 20.47 -9.61
CA GLY A 14 11.21 19.80 -9.47
C GLY A 14 11.20 18.51 -8.66
N GLU A 15 12.33 18.05 -8.12
CA GLU A 15 12.42 16.89 -7.20
C GLU A 15 12.88 17.29 -5.78
N GLU A 16 12.80 18.58 -5.44
CA GLU A 16 13.29 19.13 -4.17
C GLU A 16 12.62 18.47 -2.96
N ASP A 17 11.39 17.98 -3.12
CA ASP A 17 10.61 17.27 -2.10
C ASP A 17 11.17 15.86 -1.76
N THR A 18 12.24 15.43 -2.42
CA THR A 18 12.96 14.18 -2.18
C THR A 18 14.34 14.39 -1.52
N ASP A 19 14.74 15.64 -1.27
CA ASP A 19 16.04 15.97 -0.70
C ASP A 19 16.04 15.87 0.82
N LEU A 20 16.84 14.94 1.36
CA LEU A 20 17.01 14.81 2.81
C LEU A 20 17.74 16.01 3.44
N ASN A 21 18.57 16.72 2.67
CA ASN A 21 19.39 17.81 3.20
C ASN A 21 18.57 19.04 3.61
N GLN A 22 17.29 19.12 3.24
CA GLN A 22 16.39 20.20 3.66
C GLN A 22 16.00 20.11 5.15
N TYR A 23 16.25 18.96 5.79
CA TYR A 23 15.80 18.63 7.13
C TYR A 23 16.96 18.58 8.14
N THR A 24 17.88 19.55 8.07
CA THR A 24 19.09 19.59 8.93
C THR A 24 18.77 19.68 10.42
N ASP A 25 17.66 20.34 10.77
CA ASP A 25 17.29 20.60 12.16
C ASP A 25 16.89 19.32 12.88
N ILE A 26 15.97 18.53 12.29
CA ILE A 26 15.59 17.20 12.82
C ILE A 26 16.76 16.22 12.77
N ILE A 27 17.61 16.26 11.73
CA ILE A 27 18.82 15.43 11.67
C ILE A 27 19.75 15.75 12.84
N SER A 28 20.00 17.03 13.11
CA SER A 28 20.84 17.49 14.22
C SER A 28 20.24 17.11 15.57
N TYR A 29 18.91 17.19 15.70
CA TYR A 29 18.19 16.74 16.89
C TYR A 29 18.38 15.24 17.12
N CYS A 30 18.16 14.42 16.08
CA CYS A 30 18.37 12.98 16.12
C CYS A 30 19.80 12.61 16.50
N GLN A 31 20.80 13.33 15.99
CA GLN A 31 22.21 13.16 16.34
C GLN A 31 22.52 13.53 17.79
N GLY A 32 21.79 14.49 18.36
CA GLY A 32 21.94 14.94 19.74
C GLY A 32 21.31 14.03 20.79
N LEU A 33 20.44 13.07 20.39
CA LEU A 33 19.78 12.17 21.33
C LEU A 33 20.79 11.21 21.99
N PRO A 34 20.71 10.96 23.32
CA PRO A 34 21.68 10.10 24.02
C PRO A 34 21.75 8.67 23.48
N GLN A 35 20.64 8.17 22.94
CA GLN A 35 20.51 6.82 22.39
C GLN A 35 20.93 6.73 20.92
N ALA A 36 21.37 7.83 20.31
CA ALA A 36 21.73 7.91 18.89
C ALA A 36 23.03 7.18 18.54
N GLY A 37 23.96 7.03 19.49
CA GLY A 37 25.17 6.23 19.30
C GLY A 37 25.93 6.56 18.00
N GLY A 38 26.06 7.84 17.64
CA GLY A 38 26.69 8.25 16.38
C GLY A 38 25.80 8.20 15.13
N PHE A 39 24.48 8.38 15.30
CA PHE A 39 23.46 8.37 14.25
C PHE A 39 23.90 9.10 12.97
N ASN A 40 24.08 8.34 11.90
CA ASN A 40 24.43 8.82 10.58
C ASN A 40 23.25 8.58 9.62
N PRO A 41 22.57 9.65 9.16
CA PRO A 41 21.33 9.51 8.39
C PRO A 41 21.58 8.82 7.04
N VAL A 42 20.67 7.92 6.67
CA VAL A 42 20.70 7.17 5.40
C VAL A 42 19.59 7.62 4.49
N PHE A 43 18.36 7.62 4.98
CA PHE A 43 17.18 8.09 4.28
C PHE A 43 16.15 8.62 5.28
N GLY A 44 15.30 9.53 4.84
CA GLY A 44 14.12 9.97 5.56
C GLY A 44 12.86 9.43 4.92
N ILE A 45 11.80 9.36 5.69
CA ILE A 45 10.46 9.14 5.16
C ILE A 45 9.67 10.39 5.50
N ASN A 46 9.29 11.13 4.48
CA ASN A 46 8.38 12.25 4.65
C ASN A 46 6.96 11.71 4.81
N MET A 47 6.41 11.88 6.00
CA MET A 47 5.08 11.43 6.39
C MET A 47 4.16 12.63 6.43
N VAL A 48 3.00 12.53 5.79
CA VAL A 48 2.02 13.62 5.71
C VAL A 48 1.50 14.03 7.10
N GLU A 49 1.53 13.12 8.08
CA GLU A 49 1.08 13.34 9.46
C GLU A 49 2.11 14.05 10.36
N LEU A 50 3.32 14.33 9.85
CA LEU A 50 4.42 14.92 10.63
C LEU A 50 4.99 16.14 9.93
N ASP A 51 5.23 17.20 10.69
CA ASP A 51 5.98 18.36 10.20
C ASP A 51 7.45 18.00 9.92
N ASP A 52 8.00 17.12 10.77
CA ASP A 52 9.35 16.58 10.62
C ASP A 52 9.33 15.15 10.07
N PRO A 53 10.17 14.82 9.08
CA PRO A 53 10.26 13.46 8.56
C PRO A 53 10.81 12.49 9.61
N VAL A 54 10.46 11.22 9.45
CA VAL A 54 11.08 10.13 10.22
C VAL A 54 12.41 9.77 9.56
N ILE A 55 13.51 9.99 10.26
CA ILE A 55 14.85 9.73 9.75
C ILE A 55 15.31 8.33 10.13
N TYR A 56 15.77 7.58 9.14
CA TYR A 56 16.44 6.30 9.32
C TYR A 56 17.93 6.50 9.13
N GLY A 57 18.70 6.15 10.16
CA GLY A 57 20.14 6.33 10.22
C GLY A 57 20.84 5.11 10.77
N VAL A 58 22.12 4.96 10.48
CA VAL A 58 22.96 3.93 11.11
C VAL A 58 23.59 4.50 12.37
N GLY A 59 23.44 3.81 13.49
CA GLY A 59 24.10 4.09 14.76
C GLY A 59 24.92 2.89 15.23
N LEU A 60 25.49 2.98 16.43
CA LEU A 60 26.06 1.83 17.12
C LEU A 60 24.97 0.92 17.70
N SER A 61 25.23 -0.38 17.64
CA SER A 61 24.42 -1.44 18.26
C SER A 61 24.26 -1.27 19.77
N GLY A 62 23.22 -1.87 20.35
CA GLY A 62 22.97 -1.82 21.79
C GLY A 62 24.10 -2.39 22.65
N ASP A 63 24.83 -3.37 22.13
CA ASP A 63 25.96 -4.01 22.80
C ASP A 63 27.34 -3.37 22.47
N GLY A 64 27.35 -2.42 21.52
CA GLY A 64 28.53 -1.70 21.05
C GLY A 64 29.49 -2.52 20.17
N ARG A 65 29.10 -3.72 19.72
CA ARG A 65 29.96 -4.62 18.93
C ARG A 65 29.77 -4.51 17.43
N GLY A 66 28.67 -3.92 17.01
CA GLY A 66 28.37 -3.64 15.61
C GLY A 66 27.57 -2.35 15.43
N TYR A 67 26.82 -2.30 14.35
CA TYR A 67 25.97 -1.18 13.97
C TYR A 67 24.49 -1.53 14.14
N ALA A 68 23.62 -0.53 14.11
CA ALA A 68 22.18 -0.70 14.11
C ALA A 68 21.53 0.27 13.13
N LEU A 69 20.46 -0.17 12.46
CA LEU A 69 19.53 0.73 11.80
C LEU A 69 18.59 1.31 12.85
N LEU A 70 18.69 2.62 13.03
CA LEU A 70 17.93 3.40 13.98
C LEU A 70 16.85 4.18 13.24
N ARG A 71 15.65 4.20 13.82
CA ARG A 71 14.54 5.08 13.41
C ARG A 71 14.45 6.21 14.43
N CYS A 72 14.64 7.43 13.96
CA CYS A 72 14.46 8.65 14.73
C CYS A 72 13.26 9.44 14.19
N GLY A 73 12.31 9.80 15.05
CA GLY A 73 11.12 10.55 14.66
C GLY A 73 10.01 10.36 15.67
N SER A 74 8.79 10.78 15.33
CA SER A 74 7.66 10.67 16.26
C SER A 74 7.32 9.21 16.61
N PRO A 75 6.87 8.93 17.85
CA PRO A 75 6.35 7.63 18.29
C PRO A 75 5.23 7.13 17.41
N LEU A 76 5.21 5.82 17.18
CA LEU A 76 4.12 5.13 16.50
C LEU A 76 3.28 4.42 17.56
N ASN A 77 1.99 4.71 17.60
CA ASN A 77 1.00 4.03 18.42
C ASN A 77 0.74 2.61 17.88
N MET A 78 0.14 1.76 18.72
CA MET A 78 -0.22 0.38 18.35
C MET A 78 -1.24 0.32 17.20
N ASP A 79 -1.98 1.40 16.96
CA ASP A 79 -2.94 1.57 15.87
C ASP A 79 -2.30 2.11 14.56
N GLY A 80 -0.98 2.33 14.59
CA GLY A 80 -0.17 2.83 13.48
C GLY A 80 -0.18 4.34 13.30
N THR A 81 -0.74 5.12 14.23
CA THR A 81 -0.72 6.60 14.19
C THR A 81 0.53 7.17 14.84
N TYR A 82 0.97 8.35 14.41
CA TYR A 82 2.06 9.05 15.08
C TYR A 82 1.55 9.91 16.24
N THR A 83 2.26 9.93 17.37
CA THR A 83 1.99 10.92 18.43
C THR A 83 2.63 12.25 18.04
N SER A 84 1.83 13.21 17.60
CA SER A 84 2.23 14.61 17.44
C SER A 84 2.12 15.37 18.76
N ALA A 85 2.81 16.51 18.86
CA ALA A 85 2.78 17.39 20.04
C ALA A 85 1.38 18.00 20.33
N GLU A 86 0.43 17.89 19.40
CA GLU A 86 -0.94 18.41 19.55
C GLU A 86 -1.90 17.42 20.25
N ASN A 87 -1.49 16.16 20.47
CA ASN A 87 -2.33 15.13 21.12
C ASN A 87 -2.20 15.10 22.66
N THR A 88 -1.48 16.03 23.28
CA THR A 88 -1.34 16.12 24.74
C THR A 88 -2.28 17.17 25.33
N ASP A 89 -3.58 16.95 25.18
CA ASP A 89 -4.60 17.75 25.86
C ASP A 89 -5.60 16.78 26.51
N THR A 90 -5.21 16.18 27.64
CA THR A 90 -6.09 15.68 28.72
C THR A 90 -5.29 14.96 29.81
N ASP A 91 -5.12 15.63 30.95
CA ASP A 91 -5.21 15.07 32.31
C ASP A 91 -4.47 13.76 32.67
N ASN A 92 -3.25 13.52 32.21
CA ASN A 92 -2.31 12.66 32.94
C ASN A 92 -0.84 13.06 32.72
N GLU A 93 -0.13 13.23 33.83
CA GLU A 93 1.29 13.57 33.90
C GLU A 93 2.17 12.51 33.19
N GLN A 94 3.20 13.00 32.48
CA GLN A 94 4.35 12.26 31.92
C GLN A 94 4.16 11.39 30.65
N TYR A 95 3.75 11.99 29.54
CA TYR A 95 4.24 11.54 28.23
C TYR A 95 4.82 12.73 27.47
N GLU A 96 6.15 12.87 27.49
CA GLU A 96 6.86 13.80 26.61
C GLU A 96 6.65 13.34 25.17
N SER A 97 5.82 14.07 24.42
CA SER A 97 5.60 13.93 22.98
C SER A 97 6.84 14.40 22.20
N GLY A 98 7.98 13.78 22.46
CA GLY A 98 9.27 14.11 21.87
C GLY A 98 9.65 13.09 20.80
N VAL A 99 10.28 13.59 19.73
CA VAL A 99 11.05 12.76 18.78
C VAL A 99 11.91 11.78 19.58
N PHE A 100 11.78 10.49 19.27
CA PHE A 100 12.52 9.44 19.95
C PHE A 100 13.29 8.62 18.93
N ILE A 101 14.27 7.88 19.42
CA ILE A 101 15.08 6.97 18.61
C ILE A 101 14.83 5.54 19.05
N SER A 102 14.68 4.65 18.07
CA SER A 102 14.40 3.22 18.27
C SER A 102 15.26 2.38 17.35
N ARG A 103 15.62 1.18 17.80
CA ARG A 103 16.34 0.21 16.98
C ARG A 103 15.36 -0.56 16.12
N VAL A 104 15.56 -0.52 14.81
CA VAL A 104 14.77 -1.29 13.83
C VAL A 104 15.46 -2.61 13.52
N LEU A 105 16.77 -2.54 13.28
CA LEU A 105 17.63 -3.69 13.06
C LEU A 105 18.88 -3.49 13.91
N ASP A 106 19.10 -4.34 14.90
CA ASP A 106 20.30 -4.33 15.74
C ASP A 106 21.33 -5.34 15.22
N ASP A 107 22.56 -5.25 15.72
CA ASP A 107 23.66 -6.20 15.44
C ASP A 107 24.04 -6.34 13.96
N ILE A 108 23.97 -5.24 13.20
CA ILE A 108 24.52 -5.16 11.84
C ILE A 108 26.05 -5.31 11.94
N GLY A 109 26.57 -6.38 11.33
CA GLY A 109 27.99 -6.68 11.33
C GLY A 109 28.86 -5.64 10.61
N THR A 110 30.15 -5.68 10.92
CA THR A 110 31.17 -4.94 10.17
C THR A 110 31.60 -5.75 8.94
N ILE A 111 31.97 -5.06 7.87
CA ILE A 111 32.60 -5.70 6.72
C ILE A 111 33.97 -6.25 7.17
N PRO A 112 34.19 -7.58 7.13
CA PRO A 112 35.46 -8.14 7.54
C PRO A 112 36.57 -7.77 6.54
N CYS A 113 37.77 -7.52 7.03
CA CYS A 113 38.97 -7.48 6.20
C CYS A 113 39.81 -8.71 6.50
N LYS A 114 40.16 -9.48 5.47
CA LYS A 114 41.08 -10.61 5.61
C LYS A 114 42.32 -10.32 4.78
N VAL A 115 43.49 -10.46 5.39
CA VAL A 115 44.78 -10.23 4.71
C VAL A 115 45.00 -11.21 3.55
N SER A 116 44.39 -12.40 3.60
CA SER A 116 44.40 -13.38 2.50
C SER A 116 43.66 -12.94 1.25
N ASP A 117 42.81 -11.93 1.40
CA ASP A 117 41.80 -11.50 0.43
C ASP A 117 42.24 -10.19 -0.28
N LEU A 118 43.38 -9.63 0.14
CA LEU A 118 43.98 -8.40 -0.39
C LEU A 118 45.08 -8.72 -1.42
N ALA A 119 45.34 -7.78 -2.34
CA ALA A 119 46.50 -7.85 -3.21
C ALA A 119 47.81 -7.79 -2.40
N GLU A 120 48.93 -8.31 -2.92
CA GLU A 120 50.22 -8.40 -2.20
C GLU A 120 50.75 -7.04 -1.66
N ASN A 121 50.21 -5.93 -2.15
CA ASN A 121 50.57 -4.56 -1.81
C ASN A 121 49.48 -3.79 -1.03
N GLU A 122 48.41 -4.46 -0.62
CA GLU A 122 47.32 -3.87 0.17
C GLU A 122 47.30 -4.47 1.58
N GLU A 123 47.17 -3.59 2.58
CA GLU A 123 47.02 -3.98 3.98
C GLU A 123 45.61 -3.65 4.46
N CYS A 124 45.10 -4.47 5.37
CA CYS A 124 43.84 -4.16 6.03
C CYS A 124 44.00 -2.84 6.79
N PRO A 125 43.00 -1.95 6.75
CA PRO A 125 43.06 -0.73 7.54
C PRO A 125 43.21 -1.07 9.02
N ASP A 126 43.99 -0.25 9.74
CA ASP A 126 44.12 -0.36 11.18
C ASP A 126 42.75 -0.35 11.86
N SER A 127 42.60 -1.10 12.94
CA SER A 127 41.35 -1.13 13.70
C SER A 127 41.09 0.25 14.31
N ALA A 128 40.02 0.90 13.85
CA ALA A 128 39.54 2.16 14.41
C ALA A 128 38.29 1.92 15.28
N PRO A 129 37.97 2.81 16.24
CA PRO A 129 36.70 2.78 16.94
C PRO A 129 35.53 2.84 15.96
N LEU A 130 34.50 1.99 16.13
CA LEU A 130 33.34 1.92 15.24
C LEU A 130 32.63 3.27 15.08
N SER A 131 32.65 4.12 16.11
CA SER A 131 32.12 5.48 16.07
C SER A 131 32.85 6.38 15.06
N THR A 132 34.19 6.29 15.00
CA THR A 132 35.01 7.05 14.04
C THR A 132 34.80 6.56 12.62
N ILE A 133 34.61 5.24 12.45
CA ILE A 133 34.32 4.65 11.14
C ILE A 133 32.94 5.11 10.68
N LEU A 134 31.94 5.07 11.57
CA LEU A 134 30.57 5.49 11.29
C LEU A 134 30.50 6.96 10.88
N SER A 135 31.22 7.86 11.57
CA SER A 135 31.25 9.29 11.25
C SER A 135 31.88 9.58 9.89
N ASN A 136 32.81 8.72 9.44
CA ASN A 136 33.49 8.85 8.16
C ASN A 136 32.79 8.09 7.02
N THR A 137 31.73 7.33 7.33
CA THR A 137 31.00 6.55 6.34
C THR A 137 29.94 7.42 5.67
N SER A 138 30.00 7.56 4.34
CA SER A 138 28.95 8.24 3.59
C SER A 138 27.83 7.27 3.19
N PHE A 139 26.59 7.73 3.33
CA PHE A 139 25.40 7.06 2.82
C PHE A 139 24.74 7.83 1.66
N ALA A 140 25.37 8.90 1.18
CA ALA A 140 24.85 9.70 0.08
C ALA A 140 24.77 8.86 -1.21
N PHE A 141 23.60 8.87 -1.84
CA PHE A 141 23.27 8.07 -3.01
C PHE A 141 23.93 8.65 -4.26
N THR A 142 24.41 7.76 -5.13
CA THR A 142 24.74 8.09 -6.52
C THR A 142 23.72 7.35 -7.40
N GLY A 143 22.95 8.10 -8.19
CA GLY A 143 21.77 7.57 -8.86
C GLY A 143 20.75 6.98 -7.89
N SER A 144 20.53 5.67 -7.94
CA SER A 144 19.53 4.97 -7.13
C SER A 144 20.11 4.14 -5.99
N LYS A 145 21.43 4.16 -5.77
CA LYS A 145 22.11 3.29 -4.79
C LYS A 145 22.98 4.09 -3.84
N SER A 146 23.02 3.66 -2.58
CA SER A 146 24.06 4.06 -1.65
C SER A 146 25.43 3.45 -2.03
N PRO A 147 26.56 4.02 -1.58
CA PRO A 147 27.90 3.53 -1.93
C PRO A 147 28.13 2.09 -1.49
N ALA A 148 29.00 1.38 -2.20
CA ALA A 148 29.52 0.10 -1.74
C ALA A 148 30.28 0.25 -0.41
N ARG A 149 30.24 -0.79 0.41
CA ARG A 149 30.83 -0.81 1.74
C ARG A 149 32.22 -1.43 1.70
N THR A 150 33.11 -0.86 2.48
CA THR A 150 34.51 -1.30 2.60
C THR A 150 34.80 -1.82 4.00
N ALA A 151 36.01 -2.35 4.19
CA ALA A 151 36.47 -2.90 5.47
C ALA A 151 36.05 -2.07 6.69
N GLN A 152 35.55 -2.76 7.71
CA GLN A 152 35.07 -2.24 8.98
C GLN A 152 33.79 -1.37 8.93
N GLN A 153 33.29 -0.97 7.74
CA GLN A 153 32.01 -0.26 7.60
C GLN A 153 30.81 -1.18 7.90
N PRO A 154 29.61 -0.62 8.15
CA PRO A 154 28.40 -1.42 8.30
C PRO A 154 28.10 -2.24 7.06
N ALA A 155 27.75 -3.52 7.24
CA ALA A 155 27.30 -4.42 6.17
C ALA A 155 25.86 -4.12 5.71
N LEU A 156 25.60 -2.87 5.33
CA LEU A 156 24.30 -2.37 4.90
C LEU A 156 24.45 -1.49 3.66
N ARG A 157 23.75 -1.87 2.58
CA ARG A 157 23.62 -1.05 1.38
C ARG A 157 22.19 -1.07 0.90
N ILE A 158 21.74 0.09 0.44
CA ILE A 158 20.35 0.33 0.04
C ILE A 158 20.29 0.80 -1.40
N GLN A 159 19.22 0.39 -2.08
CA GLN A 159 18.77 0.87 -3.37
C GLN A 159 17.35 1.42 -3.25
N THR A 160 17.05 2.49 -3.98
CA THR A 160 15.70 3.03 -4.18
C THR A 160 15.23 2.83 -5.61
N ASP A 161 13.94 2.92 -5.87
CA ASP A 161 13.40 3.01 -7.23
C ASP A 161 13.53 4.43 -7.80
N ILE A 162 13.24 4.59 -9.10
CA ILE A 162 13.37 5.86 -9.82
C ILE A 162 12.48 6.97 -9.23
N ASN A 163 11.36 6.60 -8.61
CA ASN A 163 10.41 7.57 -8.05
C ASN A 163 10.61 7.80 -6.55
N THR A 164 11.69 7.28 -5.95
CA THR A 164 11.99 7.42 -4.51
C THR A 164 10.82 7.03 -3.60
N LYS A 165 10.21 5.86 -3.84
CA LYS A 165 9.09 5.31 -3.06
C LYS A 165 9.41 3.99 -2.36
N LEU A 166 10.41 3.28 -2.84
CA LEU A 166 10.77 1.95 -2.35
C LEU A 166 12.19 1.94 -1.80
N VAL A 167 12.39 1.18 -0.72
CA VAL A 167 13.71 0.89 -0.15
C VAL A 167 13.96 -0.61 -0.30
N LYS A 168 15.08 -0.95 -0.92
CA LYS A 168 15.56 -2.33 -1.08
C LYS A 168 16.93 -2.46 -0.45
N PHE A 169 17.11 -3.44 0.45
CA PHE A 169 18.44 -3.85 0.88
C PHE A 169 19.11 -4.65 -0.24
N ILE A 170 20.34 -4.26 -0.57
CA ILE A 170 21.16 -4.88 -1.61
C ILE A 170 22.50 -5.32 -1.01
N ASP A 171 23.24 -6.09 -1.79
CA ASP A 171 24.58 -6.54 -1.42
C ASP A 171 25.46 -5.34 -1.01
N PRO A 172 26.16 -5.40 0.15
CA PRO A 172 27.05 -4.33 0.56
C PRO A 172 28.18 -4.02 -0.44
N TYR A 173 28.56 -4.95 -1.33
CA TYR A 173 29.66 -4.78 -2.27
C TYR A 173 29.17 -4.44 -3.69
N GLU A 174 30.08 -3.98 -4.55
CA GLU A 174 29.86 -3.97 -5.99
C GLU A 174 30.36 -5.29 -6.57
N LEU A 175 29.41 -6.15 -6.95
CA LEU A 175 29.71 -7.37 -7.69
C LEU A 175 30.16 -6.97 -9.10
N ASP A 176 31.42 -7.23 -9.44
CA ASP A 176 31.90 -7.15 -10.81
C ASP A 176 31.51 -8.46 -11.53
N ASP A 177 30.30 -8.51 -12.11
CA ASP A 177 29.79 -9.67 -12.86
C ASP A 177 30.69 -10.07 -14.06
N SER A 178 31.66 -9.21 -14.44
CA SER A 178 32.57 -9.44 -15.57
C SER A 178 33.88 -10.14 -15.18
N LYS A 179 34.17 -10.22 -13.88
CA LYS A 179 35.27 -10.99 -13.34
C LYS A 179 34.68 -12.17 -12.57
N ASP A 180 35.34 -13.33 -12.65
CA ASP A 180 35.14 -14.39 -11.65
C ASP A 180 35.62 -13.85 -10.30
N ASP A 181 34.83 -12.94 -9.72
CA ASP A 181 35.13 -12.28 -8.47
C ASP A 181 34.97 -13.35 -7.37
N PRO A 182 36.04 -13.68 -6.63
CA PRO A 182 35.96 -14.66 -5.55
C PRO A 182 34.99 -14.24 -4.43
N TYR A 183 34.50 -13.00 -4.43
CA TYR A 183 33.54 -12.45 -3.48
C TYR A 183 32.08 -12.49 -3.95
N GLN A 184 31.64 -13.58 -4.59
CA GLN A 184 30.20 -13.86 -4.71
C GLN A 184 29.61 -14.09 -3.31
N ILE A 185 29.03 -13.04 -2.71
CA ILE A 185 28.30 -13.16 -1.46
C ILE A 185 26.99 -13.88 -1.76
N SER A 186 26.97 -15.17 -1.42
CA SER A 186 25.83 -16.04 -1.69
C SER A 186 24.65 -15.80 -0.74
N ALA A 187 24.89 -15.33 0.48
CA ALA A 187 23.86 -15.02 1.48
C ALA A 187 24.36 -14.12 2.64
N SER A 188 23.43 -13.35 3.24
CA SER A 188 23.61 -12.81 4.60
C SER A 188 23.59 -13.96 5.60
N TYR A 189 24.29 -13.88 6.74
CA TYR A 189 24.32 -14.97 7.73
C TYR A 189 24.29 -14.48 9.18
N LEU A 190 23.65 -15.24 10.08
CA LEU A 190 23.88 -15.14 11.53
C LEU A 190 25.16 -15.87 11.89
N GLU A 191 26.03 -15.23 12.66
CA GLU A 191 27.22 -15.85 13.22
C GLU A 191 27.15 -15.86 14.75
N SER A 192 27.13 -17.06 15.33
CA SER A 192 27.29 -17.20 16.78
C SER A 192 28.77 -17.25 17.11
N SER A 193 29.27 -16.23 17.82
CA SER A 193 30.66 -16.17 18.29
C SER A 193 30.72 -16.24 19.82
N ASN A 194 31.55 -17.15 20.34
CA ASN A 194 31.89 -17.23 21.76
C ASN A 194 33.36 -16.86 21.94
N GLY A 195 33.65 -15.56 21.94
CA GLY A 195 34.91 -14.91 22.39
C GLY A 195 36.23 -15.28 21.70
N VAL A 196 36.35 -16.45 21.07
CA VAL A 196 37.59 -16.98 20.49
C VAL A 196 37.34 -17.82 19.22
N LYS A 197 36.12 -18.35 18.99
CA LYS A 197 35.76 -19.06 17.75
C LYS A 197 34.30 -18.82 17.33
N SER A 198 34.12 -18.63 16.01
CA SER A 198 32.85 -18.76 15.29
C SER A 198 32.37 -20.22 15.38
N GLN A 199 31.18 -20.45 15.97
CA GLN A 199 30.65 -21.81 16.19
C GLN A 199 29.63 -22.24 15.13
N ALA A 200 28.88 -21.31 14.54
CA ALA A 200 27.90 -21.61 13.50
C ALA A 200 27.62 -20.38 12.64
N LYS A 201 27.60 -20.58 11.32
CA LYS A 201 27.04 -19.65 10.33
C LYS A 201 25.71 -20.20 9.83
N GLN A 202 24.67 -19.38 9.89
CA GLN A 202 23.35 -19.73 9.38
C GLN A 202 22.90 -18.67 8.38
N ASP A 203 22.67 -19.06 7.14
CA ASP A 203 22.20 -18.16 6.10
C ASP A 203 20.82 -17.58 6.48
N LEU A 204 20.71 -16.26 6.34
CA LEU A 204 19.53 -15.47 6.59
C LEU A 204 18.92 -15.04 5.26
N TYR A 205 17.67 -15.42 5.07
CA TYR A 205 16.83 -14.90 4.01
C TYR A 205 15.88 -13.87 4.60
N PHE A 206 16.15 -12.58 4.38
CA PHE A 206 15.24 -11.51 4.76
C PHE A 206 14.23 -11.26 3.62
N SER A 207 12.96 -11.53 3.87
CA SER A 207 11.86 -10.92 3.12
C SER A 207 11.30 -9.77 3.96
N ALA A 208 11.71 -8.54 3.65
CA ALA A 208 11.09 -7.35 4.21
C ALA A 208 9.82 -7.02 3.40
N PHE A 209 8.65 -7.28 3.98
CA PHE A 209 7.39 -6.74 3.48
C PHE A 209 7.19 -5.36 4.10
N ALA A 210 7.74 -4.32 3.48
CA ALA A 210 7.27 -2.98 3.75
C ALA A 210 5.88 -2.84 3.11
N ARG A 211 4.81 -2.93 3.91
CA ARG A 211 3.56 -2.29 3.50
C ARG A 211 3.88 -0.80 3.44
N ALA A 212 4.12 -0.29 2.24
CA ALA A 212 3.96 1.13 1.98
C ALA A 212 2.62 1.53 2.59
N ASP A 213 2.65 2.59 3.39
CA ASP A 213 1.53 3.17 4.10
C ASP A 213 0.21 3.01 3.32
N LYS A 214 -0.70 2.21 3.89
CA LYS A 214 -2.05 1.97 3.34
C LYS A 214 -3.00 3.15 3.63
N ARG A 215 -2.49 4.31 4.05
CA ARG A 215 -3.29 5.51 4.34
C ARG A 215 -2.76 6.70 3.57
N VAL A 216 -3.28 6.90 2.37
CA VAL A 216 -3.36 8.27 1.83
C VAL A 216 -4.39 9.01 2.70
N ARG A 217 -3.95 9.92 3.58
CA ARG A 217 -4.88 10.90 4.20
C ARG A 217 -4.64 12.31 3.69
N PHE A 218 -5.74 12.85 3.19
CA PHE A 218 -5.97 14.25 2.84
C PHE A 218 -6.60 14.96 4.05
N GLY A 219 -6.33 16.26 4.20
CA GLY A 219 -7.08 17.19 5.05
C GLY A 219 -6.36 17.62 6.32
N TYR A 220 -5.37 18.51 6.19
CA TYR A 220 -4.78 19.25 7.31
C TYR A 220 -5.63 20.53 7.56
N GLY A 221 -6.23 20.68 8.74
CA GLY A 221 -6.72 21.98 9.22
C GLY A 221 -8.23 22.30 9.18
N ALA A 222 -9.14 21.40 9.56
CA ALA A 222 -10.56 21.75 9.80
C ALA A 222 -10.88 21.80 11.30
N THR A 223 -10.48 22.88 11.96
CA THR A 223 -11.06 23.30 13.24
C THR A 223 -12.45 23.87 12.98
N ASP A 224 -13.49 23.05 13.16
CA ASP A 224 -14.77 23.41 13.80
C ASP A 224 -15.86 22.39 13.45
N GLY A 225 -16.36 21.73 14.49
CA GLY A 225 -17.71 21.15 14.60
C GLY A 225 -18.35 20.56 13.33
N GLY A 226 -18.08 19.28 13.10
CA GLY A 226 -18.92 18.41 12.25
C GLY A 226 -18.33 18.11 10.87
N GLU A 227 -18.47 16.84 10.48
CA GLU A 227 -18.23 16.29 9.13
C GLU A 227 -16.81 15.74 8.82
N GLY A 228 -16.75 14.42 8.61
CA GLY A 228 -15.76 13.74 7.76
C GLY A 228 -14.51 13.19 8.45
N ASN A 229 -14.63 12.03 9.10
CA ASN A 229 -13.44 11.28 9.48
C ASN A 229 -12.84 10.60 8.23
N GLY A 230 -11.55 10.79 7.99
CA GLY A 230 -10.91 10.40 6.73
C GLY A 230 -10.79 8.89 6.47
N TYR A 231 -10.87 8.53 5.19
CA TYR A 231 -10.58 7.21 4.64
C TYR A 231 -9.24 6.60 5.12
N ALA A 232 -9.21 5.30 5.37
CA ALA A 232 -7.99 4.50 5.32
C ALA A 232 -8.05 3.67 4.02
N GLY A 233 -7.11 3.89 3.10
CA GLY A 233 -7.01 3.19 1.82
C GLY A 233 -6.77 1.69 1.97
N GLY A 234 -7.81 0.93 2.30
CA GLY A 234 -7.84 -0.50 2.06
C GLY A 234 -7.80 -0.74 0.55
N ALA A 235 -6.93 -1.65 0.11
CA ALA A 235 -7.11 -2.26 -1.21
C ALA A 235 -8.52 -2.87 -1.23
N PHE A 236 -9.40 -2.30 -2.04
CA PHE A 236 -10.71 -2.81 -2.40
C PHE A 236 -10.65 -4.24 -2.91
N PHE A 237 -9.51 -4.70 -3.43
CA PHE A 237 -9.36 -6.05 -3.97
C PHE A 237 -8.30 -6.87 -3.25
N GLN A 238 -8.60 -8.17 -3.09
CA GLN A 238 -7.67 -9.19 -2.60
C GLN A 238 -6.59 -9.51 -3.63
N ASN A 239 -5.60 -10.32 -3.21
CA ASN A 239 -4.59 -10.83 -4.12
C ASN A 239 -5.25 -11.67 -5.22
N ILE A 240 -5.11 -11.23 -6.47
CA ILE A 240 -5.78 -11.85 -7.61
C ILE A 240 -4.96 -13.06 -8.04
N THR A 241 -5.48 -14.25 -7.78
CA THR A 241 -4.80 -15.54 -8.04
C THR A 241 -5.34 -16.29 -9.24
N SER A 242 -6.49 -15.89 -9.79
CA SER A 242 -7.11 -16.52 -10.95
C SER A 242 -6.81 -15.76 -12.25
N SER A 243 -6.89 -16.49 -13.37
CA SER A 243 -6.77 -15.98 -14.73
C SER A 243 -8.11 -15.73 -15.41
N ASN A 244 -9.25 -16.14 -14.84
CA ASN A 244 -10.59 -15.99 -15.44
C ASN A 244 -11.56 -15.30 -14.47
N LEU A 245 -11.58 -13.97 -14.56
CA LEU A 245 -12.10 -13.10 -13.51
C LEU A 245 -13.30 -12.30 -14.00
N ARG A 246 -14.26 -12.02 -13.12
CA ARG A 246 -15.26 -10.98 -13.37
C ARG A 246 -15.31 -9.99 -12.22
N PHE A 247 -15.18 -8.71 -12.53
CA PHE A 247 -15.35 -7.61 -11.58
C PHE A 247 -16.76 -7.06 -11.69
N ILE A 248 -17.47 -7.06 -10.56
CA ILE A 248 -18.83 -6.55 -10.44
C ILE A 248 -18.79 -5.37 -9.48
N LEU A 249 -18.99 -4.18 -10.04
CA LEU A 249 -18.73 -2.90 -9.38
C LEU A 249 -20.04 -2.19 -9.05
N ASP A 250 -20.15 -1.64 -7.85
CA ASP A 250 -21.30 -0.81 -7.50
C ASP A 250 -21.26 0.51 -8.25
N GLY A 251 -22.26 0.68 -9.11
CA GLY A 251 -22.48 1.85 -9.93
C GLY A 251 -23.49 2.82 -9.35
N SER A 252 -24.02 2.56 -8.16
CA SER A 252 -25.08 3.36 -7.56
C SER A 252 -24.60 4.74 -7.13
N GLY A 253 -25.55 5.65 -6.91
CA GLY A 253 -25.22 7.02 -6.56
C GLY A 253 -24.70 7.21 -5.14
N SER A 254 -24.83 6.23 -4.24
CA SER A 254 -24.17 6.27 -2.92
C SER A 254 -22.65 6.27 -3.04
N MET A 255 -22.11 5.68 -4.11
CA MET A 255 -20.69 5.73 -4.44
C MET A 255 -20.18 7.15 -4.76
N SER A 256 -21.07 8.14 -4.90
CA SER A 256 -20.67 9.57 -4.99
C SER A 256 -20.42 10.21 -3.62
N ALA A 257 -20.54 9.46 -2.53
CA ALA A 257 -20.17 9.93 -1.20
C ALA A 257 -18.70 10.35 -1.18
N CYS A 258 -18.45 11.52 -0.60
CA CYS A 258 -17.10 12.00 -0.41
C CYS A 258 -16.45 11.23 0.73
N VAL A 259 -15.23 10.77 0.48
CA VAL A 259 -14.49 9.97 1.47
C VAL A 259 -13.48 10.82 2.26
N ALA A 260 -13.05 11.93 1.67
CA ALA A 260 -12.22 12.93 2.34
C ALA A 260 -12.44 14.31 1.72
N TRP A 261 -12.71 15.30 2.57
CA TRP A 261 -12.78 16.70 2.17
C TRP A 261 -11.40 17.34 2.28
N SER A 262 -11.01 18.19 1.32
CA SER A 262 -9.68 18.80 1.30
C SER A 262 -9.53 20.03 2.21
N GLY A 263 -10.58 20.42 2.95
CA GLY A 263 -10.63 21.67 3.72
C GLY A 263 -10.80 22.94 2.87
N GLU A 264 -10.65 22.84 1.55
CA GLU A 264 -10.74 23.95 0.61
C GLU A 264 -12.12 24.03 -0.07
N TYR A 265 -12.43 25.21 -0.63
CA TYR A 265 -13.65 25.45 -1.40
C TYR A 265 -13.31 25.83 -2.84
N GLY A 266 -13.94 25.13 -3.78
CA GLY A 266 -13.82 25.36 -5.21
C GLY A 266 -14.84 26.36 -5.73
N ASN A 267 -14.61 26.80 -6.97
CA ASN A 267 -15.46 27.77 -7.66
C ASN A 267 -16.77 27.19 -8.23
N THR A 268 -16.98 25.87 -8.12
CA THR A 268 -18.19 25.19 -8.61
C THR A 268 -18.76 24.27 -7.54
N ARG A 269 -20.09 24.11 -7.53
CA ARG A 269 -20.76 23.17 -6.63
C ARG A 269 -20.88 21.80 -7.27
N ARG A 270 -20.25 20.79 -6.68
CA ARG A 270 -20.43 19.37 -7.04
C ARG A 270 -21.54 18.75 -6.18
N ARG A 271 -22.16 17.68 -6.67
CA ARG A 271 -23.19 16.93 -5.94
C ARG A 271 -22.58 15.67 -5.37
N PHE A 272 -22.89 15.38 -4.11
CA PHE A 272 -22.42 14.23 -3.36
C PHE A 272 -23.60 13.55 -2.67
N TYR A 273 -23.44 12.28 -2.33
CA TYR A 273 -24.39 11.53 -1.50
C TYR A 273 -23.91 11.49 -0.05
N ASP A 274 -24.82 11.67 0.89
CA ASP A 274 -24.59 11.44 2.32
C ASP A 274 -25.69 10.50 2.85
N PRO A 275 -25.38 9.44 3.60
CA PRO A 275 -26.38 8.50 4.11
C PRO A 275 -27.48 9.13 4.98
N ASN A 276 -27.16 10.19 5.72
CA ASN A 276 -28.06 10.88 6.66
C ASN A 276 -28.86 12.01 5.98
N ARG A 277 -28.31 12.64 4.95
CA ARG A 277 -28.87 13.81 4.26
C ARG A 277 -29.43 13.51 2.86
N GLY A 278 -29.02 12.40 2.25
CA GLY A 278 -29.22 12.13 0.83
C GLY A 278 -28.34 13.01 -0.05
N TYR A 279 -28.77 13.29 -1.28
CA TYR A 279 -27.98 14.10 -2.21
C TYR A 279 -27.93 15.57 -1.82
N TYR A 280 -26.73 16.13 -1.73
CA TYR A 280 -26.52 17.55 -1.47
C TYR A 280 -25.46 18.13 -2.41
N ARG A 281 -25.45 19.46 -2.52
CA ARG A 281 -24.46 20.19 -3.33
C ARG A 281 -23.61 21.05 -2.42
N THR A 282 -22.30 20.94 -2.56
CA THR A 282 -21.32 21.76 -1.84
C THR A 282 -20.25 22.25 -2.80
N SER A 283 -19.66 23.41 -2.49
CA SER A 283 -18.46 23.91 -3.15
C SER A 283 -17.19 23.41 -2.47
N GLN A 284 -17.30 22.76 -1.32
CA GLN A 284 -16.17 22.12 -0.67
C GLN A 284 -15.55 21.11 -1.64
N ILE A 285 -14.23 21.10 -1.71
CA ILE A 285 -13.50 20.22 -2.61
C ILE A 285 -13.39 18.86 -1.92
N CYS A 286 -13.96 17.85 -2.58
CA CYS A 286 -13.76 16.47 -2.19
C CYS A 286 -12.46 15.98 -2.84
N SER A 287 -11.54 15.43 -2.02
CA SER A 287 -10.29 14.85 -2.49
C SER A 287 -10.54 13.64 -3.38
N PHE A 288 -11.46 12.77 -2.98
CA PHE A 288 -12.00 11.70 -3.81
C PHE A 288 -13.31 11.16 -3.23
N THR A 289 -14.21 10.75 -4.12
CA THR A 289 -15.43 9.99 -3.82
C THR A 289 -15.15 8.49 -3.77
N ARG A 290 -16.06 7.68 -3.21
CA ARG A 290 -15.92 6.21 -3.21
C ARG A 290 -15.76 5.66 -4.63
N MET A 291 -16.50 6.24 -5.58
CA MET A 291 -16.41 5.93 -7.00
C MET A 291 -15.03 6.28 -7.59
N GLU A 292 -14.49 7.47 -7.30
CA GLU A 292 -13.16 7.87 -7.78
C GLU A 292 -12.06 6.99 -7.18
N ALA A 293 -12.16 6.62 -5.89
CA ALA A 293 -11.24 5.68 -5.26
C ALA A 293 -11.31 4.29 -5.93
N LEU A 294 -12.52 3.79 -6.18
CA LEU A 294 -12.73 2.53 -6.90
C LEU A 294 -12.12 2.57 -8.30
N GLN A 295 -12.30 3.68 -9.03
CA GLN A 295 -11.76 3.84 -10.36
C GLN A 295 -10.23 3.77 -10.37
N HIS A 296 -9.57 4.49 -9.46
CA HIS A 296 -8.11 4.45 -9.35
C HIS A 296 -7.61 3.02 -9.09
N GLU A 297 -8.18 2.33 -8.10
CA GLU A 297 -7.71 0.97 -7.79
C GLU A 297 -7.99 -0.03 -8.91
N MET A 298 -9.16 0.03 -9.53
CA MET A 298 -9.51 -0.87 -10.62
C MET A 298 -8.63 -0.61 -11.86
N ILE A 299 -8.25 0.64 -12.13
CA ILE A 299 -7.30 0.98 -13.20
C ILE A 299 -5.91 0.41 -12.89
N ASP A 300 -5.44 0.53 -11.65
CA ASP A 300 -4.16 -0.03 -11.23
C ASP A 300 -4.15 -1.56 -11.36
N ILE A 301 -5.24 -2.22 -10.95
CA ILE A 301 -5.41 -3.68 -11.12
C ILE A 301 -5.39 -4.05 -12.60
N ILE A 302 -6.24 -3.42 -13.41
CA ILE A 302 -6.30 -3.70 -14.85
C ILE A 302 -4.96 -3.43 -15.51
N SER A 303 -4.15 -2.49 -15.02
CA SER A 303 -2.84 -2.18 -15.59
C SER A 303 -1.77 -3.22 -15.22
N ASN A 304 -1.88 -3.83 -14.04
CA ASN A 304 -0.87 -4.76 -13.51
C ASN A 304 -1.24 -6.25 -13.67
N LEU A 305 -2.47 -6.58 -14.07
CA LEU A 305 -2.85 -7.97 -14.34
C LEU A 305 -2.01 -8.58 -15.47
N PRO A 306 -1.61 -9.87 -15.39
CA PRO A 306 -0.88 -10.56 -16.45
C PRO A 306 -1.61 -10.50 -17.79
N ASP A 307 -0.87 -10.45 -18.90
CA ASP A 307 -1.42 -10.30 -20.25
C ASP A 307 -2.42 -11.40 -20.65
N TYR A 308 -2.20 -12.64 -20.16
CA TYR A 308 -3.06 -13.79 -20.44
C TYR A 308 -4.35 -13.81 -19.60
N THR A 309 -4.52 -12.86 -18.67
CA THR A 309 -5.70 -12.82 -17.79
C THR A 309 -6.93 -12.45 -18.62
N LYS A 310 -7.99 -13.24 -18.48
CA LYS A 310 -9.30 -12.98 -19.07
C LYS A 310 -10.19 -12.33 -18.03
N ILE A 311 -10.72 -11.16 -18.37
CA ILE A 311 -11.57 -10.40 -17.46
C ILE A 311 -12.93 -10.07 -18.08
N GLY A 312 -13.94 -9.98 -17.22
CA GLY A 312 -15.22 -9.34 -17.51
C GLY A 312 -15.44 -8.19 -16.54
N LEU A 313 -16.02 -7.08 -17.03
CA LEU A 313 -16.33 -5.92 -16.20
C LEU A 313 -17.82 -5.61 -16.30
N ALA A 314 -18.46 -5.47 -15.15
CA ALA A 314 -19.83 -5.00 -15.07
C ALA A 314 -20.00 -4.03 -13.91
N SER A 315 -20.85 -3.04 -14.12
CA SER A 315 -21.29 -2.10 -13.09
C SER A 315 -22.79 -2.29 -12.90
N PHE A 316 -23.23 -2.42 -11.67
CA PHE A 316 -24.63 -2.63 -11.35
C PHE A 316 -25.25 -1.38 -10.75
N SER A 317 -26.52 -1.16 -11.09
CA SER A 317 -27.38 -0.14 -10.49
C SER A 317 -28.82 -0.44 -10.87
N THR A 318 -29.77 0.43 -10.51
CA THR A 318 -31.16 0.32 -10.96
C THR A 318 -31.24 0.21 -12.49
N ASN A 319 -32.08 -0.71 -12.97
CA ASN A 319 -32.26 -0.95 -14.40
C ASN A 319 -32.60 0.35 -15.15
N GLY A 320 -31.97 0.54 -16.32
CA GLY A 320 -32.10 1.74 -17.16
C GLY A 320 -31.32 2.96 -16.67
N LYS A 321 -30.58 2.88 -15.55
CA LYS A 321 -29.68 3.94 -15.10
C LYS A 321 -28.30 3.82 -15.74
N ARG A 322 -27.58 4.94 -15.75
CA ARG A 322 -26.33 5.11 -16.52
C ARG A 322 -25.26 4.07 -16.17
N ASN A 323 -25.15 3.73 -14.90
CA ASN A 323 -24.12 2.82 -14.39
C ASN A 323 -24.62 1.38 -14.24
N ASN A 324 -25.83 1.06 -14.70
CA ASN A 324 -26.24 -0.33 -14.90
C ASN A 324 -25.80 -0.78 -16.30
N LYS A 325 -24.53 -1.19 -16.44
CA LYS A 325 -23.91 -1.46 -17.73
C LYS A 325 -22.76 -2.47 -17.61
N THR A 326 -22.53 -3.20 -18.69
CA THR A 326 -21.44 -4.17 -18.84
C THR A 326 -20.43 -3.62 -19.85
N TRP A 327 -19.14 -3.89 -19.66
CA TRP A 327 -18.13 -3.58 -20.66
C TRP A 327 -18.40 -4.40 -21.91
N GLU A 328 -18.60 -3.69 -23.03
CA GLU A 328 -19.17 -4.24 -24.27
C GLU A 328 -18.47 -5.51 -24.75
N GLU A 329 -17.14 -5.49 -24.78
CA GLU A 329 -16.32 -6.61 -25.21
C GLU A 329 -16.55 -7.86 -24.34
N SER A 330 -16.85 -7.66 -23.06
CA SER A 330 -17.10 -8.73 -22.08
C SER A 330 -18.56 -9.08 -21.86
N ARG A 331 -19.46 -8.60 -22.74
CA ARG A 331 -20.91 -8.82 -22.59
C ARG A 331 -21.27 -10.30 -22.64
N ASN A 332 -20.64 -11.06 -23.54
CA ASN A 332 -20.98 -12.46 -23.79
C ASN A 332 -19.97 -13.45 -23.21
N ASN A 333 -18.70 -13.05 -23.04
CA ASN A 333 -17.61 -13.90 -22.55
C ASN A 333 -16.53 -13.04 -21.88
N LEU A 334 -15.60 -13.68 -21.16
CA LEU A 334 -14.38 -13.02 -20.69
C LEU A 334 -13.45 -12.63 -21.85
N VAL A 335 -12.77 -11.50 -21.70
CA VAL A 335 -11.86 -10.93 -22.71
C VAL A 335 -10.43 -11.01 -22.19
N GLU A 336 -9.53 -11.59 -22.98
CA GLU A 336 -8.10 -11.59 -22.67
C GLU A 336 -7.54 -10.17 -22.76
N LEU A 337 -6.86 -9.74 -21.69
CA LEU A 337 -6.38 -8.37 -21.57
C LEU A 337 -5.30 -8.02 -22.59
N GLY A 338 -4.32 -8.91 -22.82
CA GLY A 338 -3.14 -8.60 -23.64
C GLY A 338 -2.19 -7.57 -23.00
N PRO A 339 -1.14 -7.13 -23.71
CA PRO A 339 -0.13 -6.21 -23.17
C PRO A 339 -0.70 -4.86 -22.74
N SER A 340 0.08 -4.06 -22.02
CA SER A 340 -0.32 -2.77 -21.43
C SER A 340 -0.95 -1.78 -22.43
N ASN A 341 -0.51 -1.81 -23.69
CA ASN A 341 -0.97 -0.94 -24.78
C ASN A 341 -2.07 -1.56 -25.67
N SER A 342 -2.58 -2.74 -25.32
CA SER A 342 -3.63 -3.41 -26.09
C SER A 342 -4.97 -2.67 -26.03
N GLU A 343 -5.76 -2.78 -27.10
CA GLU A 343 -7.08 -2.16 -27.17
C GLU A 343 -8.06 -2.75 -26.14
N ALA A 344 -7.93 -4.05 -25.83
CA ALA A 344 -8.73 -4.69 -24.79
C ALA A 344 -8.47 -4.07 -23.41
N ARG A 345 -7.21 -3.96 -22.98
CA ARG A 345 -6.86 -3.33 -21.70
C ARG A 345 -7.23 -1.85 -21.64
N GLN A 346 -6.97 -1.11 -22.72
CA GLN A 346 -7.33 0.32 -22.79
C GLN A 346 -8.85 0.53 -22.79
N SER A 347 -9.63 -0.32 -23.46
CA SER A 347 -11.09 -0.23 -23.45
C SER A 347 -11.70 -0.61 -22.09
N ALA A 348 -11.10 -1.58 -21.38
CA ALA A 348 -11.45 -1.90 -19.99
C ALA A 348 -11.21 -0.70 -19.05
N ILE A 349 -10.06 -0.03 -19.16
CA ILE A 349 -9.75 1.20 -18.41
C ILE A 349 -10.75 2.33 -18.74
N ARG A 350 -11.14 2.49 -20.02
CA ARG A 350 -12.17 3.48 -20.42
C ARG A 350 -13.53 3.15 -19.84
N PHE A 351 -13.91 1.88 -19.76
CA PHE A 351 -15.14 1.46 -19.08
C PHE A 351 -15.14 1.91 -17.62
N VAL A 352 -14.06 1.64 -16.88
CA VAL A 352 -13.91 2.04 -15.48
C VAL A 352 -13.97 3.57 -15.34
N ASN A 353 -13.22 4.32 -16.14
CA ASN A 353 -13.25 5.79 -16.13
C ASN A 353 -14.64 6.36 -16.42
N SER A 354 -15.51 5.62 -17.12
CA SER A 354 -16.86 6.08 -17.42
C SER A 354 -17.84 6.02 -16.24
N LEU A 355 -17.48 5.38 -15.11
CA LEU A 355 -18.39 5.16 -13.97
C LEU A 355 -18.70 6.45 -13.19
N SER A 356 -17.73 7.35 -13.01
CA SER A 356 -17.92 8.66 -12.36
C SER A 356 -18.49 9.74 -13.28
N SER A 357 -18.84 9.41 -14.53
CA SER A 357 -19.35 10.40 -15.48
C SER A 357 -20.79 10.82 -15.15
N SER A 358 -21.10 12.12 -15.35
CA SER A 358 -22.40 12.78 -15.11
C SER A 358 -22.81 12.97 -13.64
N ASP A 359 -23.95 13.64 -13.40
CA ASP A 359 -24.46 13.92 -12.05
C ASP A 359 -24.90 12.59 -11.36
N PRO A 360 -24.47 12.34 -10.11
CA PRO A 360 -24.76 11.10 -9.38
C PRO A 360 -26.24 10.72 -9.26
N THR A 361 -27.15 11.68 -9.36
CA THR A 361 -28.60 11.40 -9.34
C THR A 361 -29.07 10.54 -10.52
N TYR A 362 -28.29 10.45 -11.59
CA TYR A 362 -28.56 9.58 -12.74
C TYR A 362 -27.94 8.19 -12.62
N TRP A 363 -27.13 7.94 -11.58
CA TRP A 363 -26.42 6.68 -11.40
C TRP A 363 -27.34 5.57 -10.93
N GLY A 364 -28.34 5.86 -10.08
CA GLY A 364 -29.34 4.91 -9.60
C GLY A 364 -29.07 4.37 -8.20
N GLY A 365 -29.76 3.30 -7.81
CA GLY A 365 -29.58 2.60 -6.53
C GLY A 365 -29.00 1.20 -6.70
N THR A 366 -28.54 0.61 -5.60
CA THR A 366 -27.92 -0.72 -5.47
C THR A 366 -28.88 -1.84 -5.86
N MET A 367 -28.72 -2.41 -7.06
CA MET A 367 -29.48 -3.55 -7.57
C MET A 367 -28.56 -4.53 -8.33
N PRO A 368 -27.87 -5.45 -7.63
CA PRO A 368 -26.81 -6.26 -8.24
C PRO A 368 -27.31 -7.51 -8.98
N TRP A 369 -28.60 -7.85 -8.89
CA TRP A 369 -29.11 -9.19 -9.21
C TRP A 369 -28.88 -9.63 -10.65
N ASN A 370 -29.26 -8.83 -11.64
CA ASN A 370 -29.06 -9.21 -13.03
C ASN A 370 -27.57 -9.39 -13.35
N THR A 371 -26.72 -8.53 -12.80
CA THR A 371 -25.27 -8.59 -13.02
C THR A 371 -24.63 -9.82 -12.36
N LEU A 372 -25.12 -10.21 -11.18
CA LEU A 372 -24.69 -11.44 -10.52
C LEU A 372 -25.22 -12.68 -11.26
N ASP A 373 -26.50 -12.71 -11.63
CA ASP A 373 -27.08 -13.81 -12.41
C ASP A 373 -26.32 -14.00 -13.75
N ASP A 374 -26.01 -12.91 -14.46
CA ASP A 374 -25.19 -12.94 -15.69
C ASP A 374 -23.77 -13.48 -15.43
N ALA A 375 -23.16 -13.13 -14.31
CA ALA A 375 -21.81 -13.57 -13.95
C ALA A 375 -21.77 -15.07 -13.60
N PHE A 376 -22.78 -15.58 -12.87
CA PHE A 376 -22.92 -17.01 -12.58
C PHE A 376 -23.34 -17.82 -13.81
N GLY A 377 -23.89 -17.19 -14.85
CA GLY A 377 -24.16 -17.82 -16.15
C GLY A 377 -22.94 -17.98 -17.07
N ASP A 378 -21.80 -17.36 -16.76
CA ASP A 378 -20.60 -17.42 -17.60
C ASP A 378 -19.76 -18.68 -17.25
N ASN A 379 -19.75 -19.67 -18.14
CA ASN A 379 -19.05 -20.95 -17.91
C ASN A 379 -17.52 -20.82 -17.82
N LEU A 380 -16.94 -19.71 -18.26
CA LEU A 380 -15.49 -19.48 -18.19
C LEU A 380 -15.07 -18.80 -16.89
N THR A 381 -15.99 -18.08 -16.23
CA THR A 381 -15.69 -17.40 -14.96
C THR A 381 -15.49 -18.42 -13.86
N ASP A 382 -14.36 -18.31 -13.16
CA ASP A 382 -14.07 -19.11 -11.96
C ASP A 382 -13.98 -18.25 -10.69
N THR A 383 -13.80 -16.94 -10.82
CA THR A 383 -13.65 -16.01 -9.69
C THR A 383 -14.38 -14.69 -9.98
N ILE A 384 -15.21 -14.27 -9.02
CA ILE A 384 -15.90 -12.98 -9.03
C ILE A 384 -15.33 -12.09 -7.92
N TYR A 385 -15.02 -10.84 -8.26
CA TYR A 385 -14.78 -9.78 -7.28
C TYR A 385 -15.99 -8.84 -7.26
N PHE A 386 -16.76 -8.88 -6.18
CA PHE A 386 -17.99 -8.13 -6.00
C PHE A 386 -17.79 -6.98 -5.01
N LEU A 387 -17.96 -5.73 -5.45
CA LEU A 387 -17.73 -4.55 -4.63
C LEU A 387 -18.99 -3.71 -4.50
N SER A 388 -19.33 -3.32 -3.27
CA SER A 388 -20.48 -2.45 -2.97
C SER A 388 -20.28 -1.62 -1.71
N ASP A 389 -20.86 -0.42 -1.67
CA ASP A 389 -20.85 0.42 -0.48
C ASP A 389 -22.07 0.20 0.42
N GLY A 390 -22.94 -0.77 0.12
CA GLY A 390 -24.13 -0.96 0.94
C GLY A 390 -25.04 -2.13 0.57
N LYS A 391 -26.29 -2.01 1.02
CA LYS A 391 -27.32 -3.05 0.88
C LYS A 391 -28.13 -2.82 -0.40
N PRO A 392 -28.57 -3.89 -1.08
CA PRO A 392 -29.52 -3.79 -2.16
C PRO A 392 -30.78 -3.02 -1.75
N ASN A 393 -31.33 -2.22 -2.67
CA ASN A 393 -32.61 -1.53 -2.41
C ASN A 393 -33.79 -2.51 -2.40
N LYS A 394 -33.67 -3.61 -3.14
CA LYS A 394 -34.70 -4.63 -3.34
C LYS A 394 -34.06 -6.00 -3.31
N ASP A 395 -34.79 -7.01 -2.87
CA ASP A 395 -34.42 -8.42 -3.02
C ASP A 395 -34.53 -8.85 -4.50
N ARG A 396 -34.22 -10.13 -4.77
CA ARG A 396 -34.31 -10.70 -6.12
C ARG A 396 -35.74 -10.78 -6.66
N SER A 397 -36.76 -10.76 -5.79
CA SER A 397 -38.18 -10.78 -6.17
C SER A 397 -38.76 -9.38 -6.45
N GLY A 398 -38.00 -8.31 -6.21
CA GLY A 398 -38.46 -6.92 -6.30
C GLY A 398 -39.15 -6.41 -5.03
N SER A 399 -39.18 -7.21 -3.97
CA SER A 399 -39.60 -6.83 -2.62
C SER A 399 -38.52 -6.03 -1.90
N THR A 400 -38.87 -5.36 -0.80
CA THR A 400 -37.91 -4.59 -0.01
C THR A 400 -36.91 -5.52 0.67
N TRP A 401 -35.62 -5.20 0.54
CA TRP A 401 -34.50 -5.95 1.13
C TRP A 401 -34.57 -5.99 2.67
N ARG A 402 -34.37 -7.18 3.24
CA ARG A 402 -34.42 -7.47 4.69
C ARG A 402 -33.32 -8.45 5.09
N SER A 403 -33.09 -8.57 6.41
CA SER A 403 -32.15 -9.55 6.97
C SER A 403 -32.46 -10.99 6.56
N ASP A 404 -33.75 -11.32 6.45
CA ASP A 404 -34.20 -12.66 6.09
C ASP A 404 -33.83 -13.04 4.64
N ASP A 405 -33.43 -12.08 3.82
CA ASP A 405 -32.99 -12.32 2.45
C ASP A 405 -31.52 -12.76 2.36
N TYR A 406 -30.74 -12.63 3.44
CA TYR A 406 -29.28 -12.81 3.40
C TYR A 406 -28.92 -14.26 3.06
N ASP A 407 -29.45 -15.21 3.82
CA ASP A 407 -29.26 -16.64 3.58
C ASP A 407 -29.93 -17.08 2.28
N ASN A 408 -31.15 -16.60 1.99
CA ASN A 408 -31.89 -16.97 0.78
C ASN A 408 -31.11 -16.61 -0.50
N VAL A 409 -30.48 -15.43 -0.53
CA VAL A 409 -29.64 -15.01 -1.67
C VAL A 409 -28.36 -15.82 -1.74
N ALA A 410 -27.70 -16.05 -0.60
CA ALA A 410 -26.45 -16.81 -0.57
C ALA A 410 -26.66 -18.28 -0.98
N ASP A 411 -27.74 -18.91 -0.51
CA ASP A 411 -28.13 -20.27 -0.88
C ASP A 411 -28.52 -20.36 -2.35
N HIS A 412 -29.12 -19.32 -2.92
CA HIS A 412 -29.38 -19.28 -4.36
C HIS A 412 -28.10 -19.37 -5.19
N TYR A 413 -27.10 -18.52 -4.93
CA TYR A 413 -25.85 -18.53 -5.69
C TYR A 413 -24.99 -19.76 -5.39
N ALA A 414 -25.05 -20.30 -4.18
CA ALA A 414 -24.46 -21.60 -3.86
C ALA A 414 -25.13 -22.74 -4.65
N GLY A 415 -26.45 -22.69 -4.82
CA GLY A 415 -27.21 -23.61 -5.68
C GLY A 415 -26.80 -23.52 -7.15
N LEU A 416 -26.62 -22.31 -7.68
CA LEU A 416 -26.09 -22.11 -9.05
C LEU A 416 -24.68 -22.70 -9.20
N ASN A 417 -23.82 -22.56 -8.19
CA ASN A 417 -22.50 -23.21 -8.20
C ASN A 417 -22.61 -24.74 -8.21
N ALA A 418 -23.54 -25.32 -7.46
CA ALA A 418 -23.77 -26.77 -7.47
C ALA A 418 -24.23 -27.26 -8.86
N GLU A 419 -25.19 -26.57 -9.47
CA GLU A 419 -25.67 -26.86 -10.83
C GLU A 419 -24.54 -26.74 -11.87
N ARG A 420 -23.71 -25.69 -11.79
CA ARG A 420 -22.52 -25.53 -12.64
C ARG A 420 -21.56 -26.71 -12.54
N VAL A 421 -21.31 -27.19 -11.33
CA VAL A 421 -20.40 -28.33 -11.11
C VAL A 421 -21.01 -29.62 -11.67
N ASP A 422 -22.31 -29.83 -11.50
CA ASP A 422 -23.03 -30.98 -12.08
C ASP A 422 -22.98 -30.97 -13.63
N ASP A 423 -23.01 -29.78 -14.23
CA ASP A 423 -22.86 -29.57 -15.68
C ASP A 423 -21.39 -29.61 -16.17
N GLY A 424 -20.43 -29.84 -15.27
CA GLY A 424 -19.00 -29.98 -15.59
C GLY A 424 -18.22 -28.67 -15.69
N ALA A 425 -18.80 -27.54 -15.26
CA ALA A 425 -18.12 -26.26 -15.13
C ALA A 425 -17.44 -26.09 -13.76
N VAL A 426 -16.54 -25.12 -13.66
CA VAL A 426 -15.85 -24.80 -12.41
C VAL A 426 -16.78 -23.99 -11.51
N SER A 427 -16.81 -24.35 -10.21
CA SER A 427 -17.50 -23.56 -9.18
C SER A 427 -16.87 -22.18 -9.07
N ILE A 428 -17.71 -21.15 -9.02
CA ILE A 428 -17.25 -19.77 -8.90
C ILE A 428 -16.90 -19.46 -7.43
N LYS A 429 -15.73 -18.85 -7.20
CA LYS A 429 -15.39 -18.21 -5.94
C LYS A 429 -15.80 -16.74 -5.97
N LEU A 430 -16.74 -16.33 -5.13
CA LEU A 430 -17.14 -14.92 -5.04
C LEU A 430 -16.48 -14.24 -3.85
N ASN A 431 -15.46 -13.44 -4.14
CA ASN A 431 -14.83 -12.55 -3.18
C ASN A 431 -15.61 -11.25 -3.12
N SER A 432 -15.98 -10.79 -1.93
CA SER A 432 -16.75 -9.56 -1.76
C SER A 432 -16.04 -8.52 -0.91
N THR A 433 -16.18 -7.27 -1.30
CA THR A 433 -15.60 -6.12 -0.59
C THR A 433 -16.69 -5.10 -0.31
N SER A 434 -16.97 -4.86 0.98
CA SER A 434 -17.87 -3.77 1.36
C SER A 434 -17.11 -2.48 1.64
N VAL A 435 -17.55 -1.39 1.01
CA VAL A 435 -16.98 -0.04 1.21
C VAL A 435 -17.83 0.69 2.23
N GLY A 436 -17.40 0.50 3.47
CA GLY A 436 -17.60 1.37 4.59
C GLY A 436 -18.96 1.37 5.29
N LEU A 437 -19.84 0.51 4.80
CA LEU A 437 -20.86 -0.10 5.64
C LEU A 437 -20.52 -1.57 5.91
N ASP A 438 -20.84 -2.00 7.13
CA ASP A 438 -20.86 -3.43 7.45
C ASP A 438 -21.96 -4.13 6.64
N SER A 439 -21.59 -5.24 6.01
CA SER A 439 -22.42 -5.90 5.00
C SER A 439 -22.43 -7.40 5.22
N GLU A 440 -23.08 -7.80 6.32
CA GLU A 440 -23.26 -9.20 6.73
C GLU A 440 -23.76 -10.10 5.58
N TRP A 441 -24.64 -9.60 4.71
CA TRP A 441 -25.13 -10.37 3.57
C TRP A 441 -24.03 -10.68 2.54
N MET A 442 -23.08 -9.77 2.32
CA MET A 442 -21.92 -9.99 1.44
C MET A 442 -20.98 -11.01 2.06
N GLN A 443 -20.78 -10.93 3.38
CA GLN A 443 -20.00 -11.92 4.12
C GLN A 443 -20.59 -13.33 4.00
N ILE A 444 -21.90 -13.47 4.20
CA ILE A 444 -22.60 -14.75 4.05
C ILE A 444 -22.52 -15.25 2.60
N LEU A 445 -22.72 -14.37 1.62
CA LEU A 445 -22.63 -14.70 0.19
C LEU A 445 -21.24 -15.24 -0.18
N SER A 446 -20.17 -14.55 0.21
CA SER A 446 -18.79 -15.00 -0.05
C SER A 446 -18.48 -16.32 0.62
N SER A 447 -18.85 -16.47 1.90
CA SER A 447 -18.66 -17.71 2.65
C SER A 447 -19.36 -18.90 1.98
N ARG A 448 -20.61 -18.73 1.53
CA ARG A 448 -21.42 -19.77 0.87
C ARG A 448 -20.93 -20.15 -0.53
N THR A 449 -20.12 -19.29 -1.16
CA THR A 449 -19.57 -19.50 -2.51
C THR A 449 -18.06 -19.76 -2.49
N SER A 450 -17.50 -20.15 -1.33
CA SER A 450 -16.07 -20.45 -1.16
C SER A 450 -15.13 -19.29 -1.50
N GLY A 451 -15.61 -18.05 -1.41
CA GLY A 451 -14.82 -16.84 -1.50
C GLY A 451 -14.57 -16.21 -0.14
N GLU A 452 -13.90 -15.06 -0.16
CA GLU A 452 -13.53 -14.32 1.03
C GLU A 452 -14.25 -12.96 1.09
N TYR A 453 -14.43 -12.44 2.31
CA TYR A 453 -15.04 -11.13 2.55
C TYR A 453 -14.03 -10.16 3.14
N ILE A 454 -13.98 -8.95 2.58
CA ILE A 454 -13.26 -7.81 3.15
C ILE A 454 -14.22 -6.68 3.44
N LYS A 455 -14.07 -6.11 4.63
CA LYS A 455 -14.65 -4.81 4.97
C LYS A 455 -13.56 -3.74 4.83
N VAL A 456 -13.87 -2.71 4.07
CA VAL A 456 -13.06 -1.47 4.00
C VAL A 456 -13.88 -0.40 4.72
N ASP A 457 -13.50 -0.02 5.94
CA ASP A 457 -14.31 0.90 6.76
C ASP A 457 -14.40 2.32 6.15
N ASP A 458 -15.61 2.88 6.10
CA ASP A 458 -15.87 4.32 6.01
C ASP A 458 -15.68 4.83 7.44
N VAL A 459 -15.13 6.02 7.61
CA VAL A 459 -15.00 6.62 8.94
C VAL A 459 -15.96 7.79 9.09
#